data_AF-A0A0M0LJP1-F1
#
_entry.id   AF-A0A0M0LJP1-F1
#
_cell.length_a   1.000
_cell.length_b   1.000
_cell.length_c   1.000
_cell.angle_alpha   90.00
_cell.angle_beta   90.00
_cell.angle_gamma   90.00
#
_symmetry.space_group_name_H-M   'P 1'
#
loop_
_entity.id
_entity.type
_entity.pdbx_description
1 polymer ?
#
loop_
_entity_poly.entity_id
_entity_poly.type
_entity_poly.pdbx_seq_one_letter_code
_entity_poly.pdbx_strand_id
1 'polypeptide(L)' 'MVEQISIFTLNGLSEDPLLTKIEQLQVGEHIMIQNYMVERTNKFYEIQNNEVHECFHTKQECCNYIDENL' A
#
# COMPACT_ATOMS: atom_id res chain seq x y z
N MET A 1 4.88 26.15 -10.04
CA MET A 1 3.97 25.90 -8.90
C MET A 1 3.94 24.39 -8.76
N VAL A 2 4.78 23.85 -7.89
CA VAL A 2 4.92 22.39 -7.69
C VAL A 2 4.48 22.16 -6.27
N GLU A 3 3.25 21.67 -6.10
CA GLU A 3 2.75 21.26 -4.80
C GLU A 3 3.56 20.03 -4.37
N GLN A 4 4.62 20.27 -3.60
CA GLN A 4 5.31 19.25 -2.85
C GLN A 4 4.33 18.75 -1.80
N ILE A 5 3.83 17.54 -2.02
CA ILE A 5 2.92 16.84 -1.11
C ILE A 5 3.60 16.75 0.25
N SER A 6 3.14 17.60 1.17
CA SER A 6 3.54 17.61 2.57
C SER A 6 3.22 16.24 3.16
N ILE A 7 4.27 15.47 3.49
CA ILE A 7 4.14 14.27 4.30
C ILE A 7 3.74 14.76 5.70
N PHE A 8 2.46 14.61 6.03
CA PHE A 8 1.89 15.00 7.31
C PHE A 8 2.53 14.17 8.42
N THR A 9 3.49 14.77 9.13
CA THR A 9 3.91 14.33 10.45
C THR A 9 2.80 14.72 11.44
N LEU A 10 1.89 13.80 11.75
CA LEU A 10 0.91 13.98 12.81
C LEU A 10 0.82 12.68 13.63
N ASN A 11 1.30 12.80 14.88
CA ASN A 11 1.07 11.91 16.02
C ASN A 11 1.84 10.58 16.08
N GLY A 12 3.03 10.62 16.70
CA GLY A 12 3.34 9.81 17.90
C GLY A 12 3.19 8.28 17.91
N LEU A 13 2.92 7.66 16.77
CA LEU A 13 2.92 6.22 16.56
C LEU A 13 3.86 6.00 15.38
N SER A 14 4.80 5.09 15.55
CA SER A 14 5.62 4.57 14.45
C SER A 14 4.71 3.78 13.51
N GLU A 15 3.80 4.46 12.80
CA GLU A 15 2.94 3.83 11.82
C GLU A 15 3.78 3.62 10.57
N ASP A 16 3.91 2.34 10.19
CA ASP A 16 4.63 1.96 8.99
C ASP A 16 4.13 2.78 7.80
N PRO A 17 5.02 3.53 7.12
CA PRO A 17 4.61 4.38 5.99
C PRO A 17 3.96 3.56 4.87
N LEU A 18 4.24 2.26 4.81
CA LEU A 18 3.59 1.30 3.93
C LEU A 18 2.12 1.06 4.34
N LEU A 19 1.88 0.82 5.62
CA LEU A 19 0.55 0.55 6.16
C LEU A 19 -0.37 1.76 5.99
N THR A 20 0.13 2.96 6.27
CA THR A 20 -0.64 4.19 6.07
C THR A 20 -1.02 4.38 4.61
N LYS A 21 -0.12 4.09 3.66
CA LYS A 21 -0.41 4.17 2.22
C LYS A 21 -1.49 3.19 1.80
N ILE A 22 -1.40 1.94 2.25
CA ILE A 22 -2.39 0.90 1.93
C ILE A 22 -3.73 1.17 2.61
N GLU A 23 -3.73 1.75 3.82
CA GLU A 23 -4.95 2.15 4.51
C GLU A 23 -5.66 3.32 3.82
N GLN A 24 -4.90 4.24 3.23
CA GLN A 24 -5.44 5.37 2.47
C GLN A 24 -5.97 4.99 1.08
N LEU A 25 -5.75 3.75 0.61
CA LEU A 25 -6.25 3.30 -0.69
C LEU A 25 -7.77 3.20 -0.73
N GLN A 26 -8.38 3.85 -1.71
CA GLN A 26 -9.81 3.71 -1.99
C GLN A 26 -10.07 2.52 -2.93
N VAL A 27 -11.32 2.03 -2.89
CA VAL A 27 -11.73 0.95 -3.79
C VAL A 27 -11.65 1.40 -5.24
N GLY A 28 -10.92 0.64 -6.06
CA GLY A 28 -10.63 0.92 -7.46
C GLY A 28 -9.37 1.76 -7.68
N GLU A 29 -8.67 2.16 -6.61
CA GLU A 29 -7.36 2.78 -6.70
C GLU A 29 -6.24 1.76 -6.56
N HIS A 30 -5.10 2.09 -7.18
CA HIS A 30 -3.86 1.35 -7.04
C HIS A 30 -2.72 2.31 -6.72
N ILE A 31 -1.73 1.80 -5.98
CA ILE A 31 -0.46 2.49 -5.75
C ILE A 31 0.70 1.61 -6.17
N MET A 32 1.76 2.25 -6.63
CA MET A 32 3.03 1.59 -6.88
C MET A 32 3.89 1.72 -5.63
N ILE A 33 4.27 0.58 -5.05
CA ILE A 33 5.21 0.48 -3.95
C ILE A 33 6.40 -0.34 -4.48
N GLN A 34 7.53 0.32 -4.70
CA GLN A 34 8.70 -0.31 -5.31
C GLN A 34 8.34 -0.94 -6.67
N ASN A 35 8.44 -2.26 -6.80
CA ASN A 35 8.08 -3.05 -7.99
C ASN A 35 6.68 -3.68 -7.90
N TYR A 36 5.97 -3.47 -6.80
CA TYR A 36 4.64 -4.03 -6.58
C TYR A 36 3.58 -2.97 -6.82
N MET A 37 2.60 -3.30 -7.65
CA MET A 37 1.34 -2.57 -7.77
C MET A 37 0.38 -3.15 -6.74
N VAL A 38 -0.05 -2.33 -5.80
CA VAL A 38 -1.08 -2.68 -4.82
C VAL A 38 -2.38 -2.03 -5.25
N GLU A 39 -3.37 -2.83 -5.61
CA GLU A 39 -4.71 -2.37 -5.95
C GLU A 39 -5.70 -2.73 -4.84
N ARG A 40 -6.53 -1.76 -4.44
CA ARG A 40 -7.60 -2.00 -3.48
C ARG A 40 -8.87 -2.28 -4.24
N THR A 41 -9.28 -3.54 -4.26
CA THR A 41 -10.59 -3.90 -4.78
C THR A 41 -11.64 -3.84 -3.69
N ASN A 42 -12.91 -4.02 -4.08
CA ASN A 42 -14.06 -3.91 -3.17
C ASN A 42 -13.99 -4.88 -1.98
N LYS A 43 -13.18 -5.94 -2.09
CA LYS A 43 -13.08 -7.01 -1.10
C LYS A 43 -11.65 -7.39 -0.72
N PHE A 44 -10.66 -7.08 -1.56
CA PHE A 44 -9.29 -7.56 -1.41
C PHE A 44 -8.28 -6.44 -1.63
N TYR A 45 -7.04 -6.71 -1.26
CA TYR A 45 -5.84 -5.96 -1.63
C TYR A 45 -5.05 -6.85 -2.56
N GLU A 46 -4.97 -6.48 -3.84
CA GLU A 46 -4.27 -7.25 -4.84
C GLU A 46 -2.88 -6.67 -5.02
N ILE A 47 -1.87 -7.51 -4.86
CA ILE A 47 -0.48 -7.17 -5.13
C ILE A 47 -0.10 -7.85 -6.42
N GLN A 48 0.34 -7.07 -7.39
CA GLN A 48 0.78 -7.58 -8.68
C GLN A 48 2.10 -6.94 -9.11
N ASN A 49 3.00 -7.74 -9.63
CA ASN A 49 4.18 -7.29 -10.36
C ASN A 49 4.33 -8.15 -11.64
N ASN A 50 5.47 -8.08 -12.31
CA ASN A 50 5.70 -8.86 -13.54
C ASN A 50 5.83 -10.37 -13.31
N GLU A 51 6.02 -10.81 -12.06
CA GLU A 51 6.36 -12.19 -11.69
C GLU A 51 5.32 -12.85 -10.78
N VAL A 52 4.56 -12.06 -10.03
CA VAL A 52 3.69 -12.45 -8.92
C VAL A 52 2.38 -11.68 -8.98
N HIS A 53 1.27 -12.37 -8.71
CA HIS A 53 -0.02 -11.77 -8.40
C HIS A 53 -0.63 -12.51 -7.20
N GLU A 54 -0.79 -11.80 -6.09
CA GLU A 54 -1.33 -12.32 -4.83
C GLU A 54 -2.49 -11.44 -4.36
N CYS A 55 -3.55 -12.05 -3.82
CA CYS A 55 -4.73 -11.36 -3.32
C CYS A 55 -4.86 -11.54 -1.81
N PHE A 56 -4.89 -10.44 -1.06
CA PHE A 56 -4.99 -10.43 0.40
C PHE A 56 -6.33 -9.89 0.86
N HIS A 57 -6.89 -10.49 1.92
CA HIS A 57 -8.13 -10.00 2.51
C HIS A 57 -7.90 -8.82 3.46
N THR A 58 -6.73 -8.80 4.11
CA THR A 58 -6.38 -7.80 5.11
C THR A 58 -5.23 -6.92 4.62
N LYS A 59 -5.30 -5.63 4.95
CA LYS A 59 -4.21 -4.66 4.70
C LYS A 59 -2.89 -5.08 5.36
N GLN A 60 -2.99 -5.80 6.47
CA GLN A 60 -1.85 -6.22 7.29
C GLN A 60 -1.09 -7.35 6.60
N GLU A 61 -1.80 -8.35 6.03
CA GLU A 61 -1.16 -9.38 5.20
C GLU A 61 -0.52 -8.78 3.94
N CYS A 62 -1.20 -7.83 3.29
CA CYS A 62 -0.65 -7.10 2.15
C CYS A 62 0.65 -6.37 2.53
N CYS A 63 0.68 -5.68 3.67
CA CYS A 63 1.87 -5.03 4.20
C CYS A 63 3.00 -6.02 4.46
N ASN A 64 2.71 -7.09 5.19
CA ASN A 64 3.70 -8.09 5.57
C ASN A 64 4.30 -8.75 4.33
N TYR A 65 3.50 -9.05 3.31
CA TYR A 65 4.00 -9.63 2.07
C TYR A 65 5.01 -8.72 1.38
N ILE A 66 4.71 -7.42 1.30
CA ILE A 66 5.62 -6.46 0.68
C ILE A 66 6.89 -6.30 1.51
N ASP A 67 6.77 -6.27 2.84
CA ASP A 67 7.90 -6.16 3.77
C ASP A 67 8.83 -7.39 3.72
N GLU A 68 8.27 -8.60 3.65
CA GLU A 68 9.05 -9.84 3.52
C GLU A 68 9.71 -10.01 2.14
N ASN A 69 9.19 -9.35 1.10
CA ASN A 69 9.69 -9.41 -0.28
C ASN A 69 10.33 -8.10 -0.77
N LEU A 70 10.68 -7.21 0.17
CA LEU A 70 11.32 -5.90 -0.05
C LEU A 70 12.85 -6.00 -0.16
#